data_AF-A0A8B4BUN3-F1
#
_entry.id   AF-A0A8B4BUN3-F1
#
_cell.length_a   1.000
_cell.length_b   1.000
_cell.length_c   1.000
_cell.angle_alpha   90.00
_cell.angle_beta   90.00
_cell.angle_gamma   90.00
#
_symmetry.space_group_name_H-M   'P 1'
#
loop_
_entity.id
_entity.type
_entity.pdbx_description
1 polymer ?
#
loop_
_entity_poly.entity_id
_entity_poly.type
_entity_poly.pdbx_seq_one_letter_code
_entity_poly.pdbx_strand_id
1 'polypeptide(L)'
;MENIKMLDPDEAEQVLKLPNSYFDRGYRKGKEEGREEGRKEERKELLQTIPSAIKMLQEGMDLQFIVEKTGLSRTEVEKTKQQLKNL
;
A
#
# COMPACT_ATOMS: atom_id res chain seq x y z
N MET A 1 -19.51 -40.36 -16.35
CA MET A 1 -19.46 -38.96 -16.81
C MET A 1 -20.49 -38.82 -17.93
N GLU A 2 -21.75 -38.63 -17.60
CA GLU A 2 -22.81 -38.33 -18.58
C GLU A 2 -23.84 -37.42 -17.90
N ASN A 3 -24.40 -36.50 -18.70
CA ASN A 3 -25.51 -35.59 -18.39
C ASN A 3 -25.17 -34.16 -17.93
N ILE A 4 -24.27 -33.48 -18.66
CA ILE A 4 -24.21 -32.00 -18.70
C ILE A 4 -24.62 -31.51 -20.11
N LYS A 5 -25.68 -32.06 -20.69
CA LYS A 5 -26.12 -31.69 -22.05
C LYS A 5 -27.58 -31.24 -22.18
N MET A 6 -28.29 -31.04 -21.07
CA MET A 6 -29.66 -30.51 -21.14
C MET A 6 -29.97 -29.60 -19.94
N LEU A 7 -29.17 -28.55 -19.74
CA LEU A 7 -29.65 -27.37 -19.01
C LEU A 7 -30.06 -26.37 -20.08
N ASP A 8 -31.30 -25.89 -19.98
CA ASP A 8 -31.80 -24.82 -20.84
C ASP A 8 -30.85 -23.60 -20.73
N PRO A 9 -30.61 -22.82 -21.80
CA PRO A 9 -29.72 -21.65 -21.73
C PRO A 9 -30.07 -20.71 -20.58
N ASP A 10 -31.36 -20.60 -20.27
CA ASP A 10 -31.91 -19.80 -19.17
C ASP A 10 -31.62 -20.39 -17.78
N GLU A 11 -31.45 -21.71 -17.66
CA GLU A 11 -31.05 -22.38 -16.41
C GLU A 11 -29.55 -22.28 -16.17
N ALA A 12 -28.73 -22.36 -17.23
CA ALA A 12 -27.30 -22.11 -17.15
C ALA A 12 -27.00 -20.65 -16.75
N GLU A 13 -27.80 -19.69 -17.24
CA GLU A 13 -27.70 -18.29 -16.86
C GLU A 13 -28.15 -18.04 -15.41
N GLN A 14 -29.13 -18.81 -14.90
CA GLN A 14 -29.55 -18.75 -13.49
C GLN A 14 -28.50 -19.29 -12.52
N VAL A 15 -27.75 -20.32 -12.90
CA VAL A 15 -26.59 -20.81 -12.12
C VAL A 15 -25.49 -19.75 -12.07
N LEU A 16 -25.28 -18.99 -13.15
CA LEU A 16 -24.34 -17.86 -13.22
C LEU A 16 -24.80 -16.65 -12.37
N LYS A 17 -26.11 -16.51 -12.13
CA LYS A 17 -26.74 -15.44 -11.35
C LYS A 17 -26.84 -15.70 -9.85
N LEU A 18 -26.51 -16.90 -9.37
CA LEU A 18 -26.40 -17.14 -7.92
C LEU A 18 -25.21 -16.32 -7.40
N PRO A 19 -25.43 -15.28 -6.57
CA PRO A 19 -24.35 -14.53 -5.95
C PRO A 19 -23.69 -15.52 -5.00
N ASN A 20 -22.59 -16.10 -5.45
CA ASN A 20 -21.88 -17.08 -4.68
C ASN A 20 -21.24 -16.28 -3.54
N SER A 21 -21.90 -16.19 -2.38
CA SER A 21 -21.52 -15.29 -1.28
C SER A 21 -20.06 -15.47 -0.83
N TYR A 22 -19.48 -16.64 -1.13
CA TYR A 22 -18.07 -16.96 -0.97
C TYR A 22 -17.15 -16.21 -1.94
N PHE A 23 -17.55 -16.04 -3.20
CA PHE A 23 -16.81 -15.29 -4.21
C PHE A 23 -16.78 -13.80 -3.88
N ASP A 24 -17.93 -13.20 -3.57
CA ASP A 24 -18.02 -11.78 -3.18
C ASP A 24 -17.25 -11.50 -1.88
N ARG A 25 -17.30 -12.43 -0.93
CA ARG A 25 -16.52 -12.36 0.31
C ARG A 25 -15.02 -12.46 0.03
N GLY A 26 -14.58 -13.36 -0.85
CA GLY A 26 -13.19 -13.50 -1.25
C GLY A 26 -12.65 -12.25 -1.94
N TYR A 27 -13.40 -11.69 -2.89
CA TYR A 27 -13.01 -10.48 -3.60
C TYR A 27 -12.91 -9.26 -2.69
N ARG A 28 -13.91 -9.07 -1.79
CA ARG A 28 -13.87 -8.00 -0.79
C ARG A 28 -12.67 -8.13 0.15
N LYS A 29 -12.42 -9.34 0.66
CA LYS A 29 -11.33 -9.60 1.59
C LYS A 29 -9.96 -9.34 0.93
N GLY A 30 -9.75 -9.81 -0.29
CA GLY A 30 -8.51 -9.55 -1.03
C GLY A 30 -8.28 -8.06 -1.32
N LYS A 31 -9.34 -7.29 -1.62
CA LYS A 31 -9.23 -5.84 -1.83
C LYS A 31 -8.90 -5.08 -0.54
N GLU A 32 -9.45 -5.53 0.59
CA GLU A 32 -9.18 -4.95 1.91
C GLU A 32 -7.77 -5.26 2.38
N GLU A 33 -7.33 -6.52 2.27
CA GLU A 33 -5.97 -6.97 2.60
C GLU A 33 -4.93 -6.26 1.73
N GLY A 34 -5.12 -6.16 0.42
CA GLY A 34 -4.17 -5.45 -0.46
C GLY A 34 -4.07 -3.95 -0.15
N ARG A 35 -5.17 -3.31 0.31
CA ARG A 35 -5.14 -1.91 0.75
C ARG A 35 -4.45 -1.75 2.11
N GLU A 36 -4.57 -2.74 3.00
CA GLU A 36 -3.91 -2.74 4.30
C GLU A 36 -2.40 -3.00 4.16
N GLU A 37 -2.00 -3.95 3.31
CA GLU A 37 -0.61 -4.24 2.99
C GLU A 37 0.08 -3.02 2.36
N GLY A 38 -0.54 -2.40 1.35
CA GLY A 38 0.02 -1.19 0.73
C GLY A 38 0.25 -0.04 1.73
N ARG A 39 -0.68 0.17 2.66
CA ARG A 39 -0.50 1.17 3.74
C ARG A 39 0.59 0.79 4.74
N LYS A 40 0.73 -0.51 5.05
CA LYS A 40 1.78 -1.00 5.95
C LYS A 40 3.16 -0.85 5.33
N GLU A 41 3.28 -1.11 4.02
CA GLU A 41 4.53 -0.91 3.27
C GLU A 41 4.89 0.57 3.17
N GLU A 42 3.96 1.43 2.78
CA GLU A 42 4.15 2.89 2.75
C GLU A 42 4.61 3.43 4.12
N ARG A 43 3.96 2.98 5.20
CA ARG A 43 4.33 3.40 6.56
C ARG A 43 5.71 2.88 6.98
N LYS A 44 6.11 1.69 6.52
CA LYS A 44 7.41 1.09 6.86
C LYS A 44 8.53 1.81 6.12
N GLU A 45 8.33 2.20 4.87
CA GLU A 45 9.26 3.05 4.14
C GLU A 45 9.41 4.42 4.82
N LEU A 46 8.30 5.08 5.16
CA LEU A 46 8.33 6.39 5.82
C LEU A 46 9.02 6.36 7.20
N LEU A 47 8.83 5.28 7.97
CA LEU A 47 9.48 5.09 9.27
C LEU A 47 11.00 4.88 9.16
N GLN A 48 11.51 4.41 8.02
CA GLN A 48 12.94 4.22 7.78
C GLN A 48 13.61 5.47 7.18
N THR A 49 12.87 6.29 6.45
CA THR A 49 13.41 7.48 5.78
C THR A 49 13.71 8.62 6.76
N ILE A 50 12.87 8.82 7.79
CA ILE A 50 13.08 9.90 8.78
C ILE A 50 14.36 9.71 9.61
N PRO A 51 14.63 8.55 10.24
CA PRO A 51 15.88 8.33 10.98
C PRO A 51 17.12 8.45 10.10
N SER A 52 17.03 8.00 8.85
CA SER A 52 18.09 8.13 7.86
C SER A 52 18.38 9.60 7.53
N ALA A 53 17.33 10.40 7.30
CA ALA A 53 17.45 11.83 7.07
C ALA A 53 18.07 12.56 8.27
N ILE A 54 17.70 12.20 9.50
CA ILE A 54 18.27 12.77 10.73
C ILE A 54 19.78 12.50 10.82
N LYS A 55 20.22 11.25 10.59
CA LYS A 55 21.66 10.92 10.59
C LYS A 55 22.43 11.71 9.53
N MET A 56 21.91 11.77 8.30
CA MET A 56 22.53 12.54 7.23
C MET A 56 22.62 14.03 7.56
N LEU A 57 21.58 14.60 8.19
CA LEU A 57 21.59 16.00 8.67
C LEU A 57 22.65 16.22 9.76
N GLN A 58 22.83 15.26 10.67
CA GLN A 58 23.86 15.31 11.72
C GLN A 58 25.27 15.19 11.15
N GLU A 59 25.45 14.40 10.10
CA GLU A 59 26.71 14.25 9.37
C GLU A 59 27.04 15.47 8.47
N GLY A 60 26.13 16.45 8.38
CA GLY A 60 26.34 17.68 7.61
C GLY A 60 26.15 17.51 6.10
N MET A 61 25.42 16.46 5.67
CA MET A 61 25.09 16.22 4.27
C MET A 61 24.24 17.37 3.69
N ASP A 62 24.36 17.57 2.38
CA ASP A 62 23.56 18.57 1.67
C ASP A 62 22.07 18.22 1.65
N LEU A 63 21.22 19.24 1.74
CA LEU A 63 19.77 19.08 1.77
C LEU A 63 19.24 18.41 0.49
N GLN A 64 19.81 18.73 -0.67
CA GLN A 64 19.39 18.16 -1.95
C GLN A 64 19.72 16.66 -2.00
N PHE A 65 20.89 16.28 -1.50
CA PHE A 65 21.30 14.88 -1.42
C PHE A 65 20.39 14.06 -0.49
N ILE A 66 19.99 14.63 0.65
CA ILE A 66 19.09 13.96 1.59
C ILE A 66 17.71 13.75 0.95
N VAL A 67 17.16 14.75 0.28
CA VAL A 67 15.89 14.65 -0.46
C VAL A 67 15.96 13.53 -1.50
N GLU A 68 17.04 13.49 -2.28
CA GLU A 68 17.24 12.47 -3.32
C GLU A 68 17.34 11.04 -2.74
N LYS A 69 18.05 10.86 -1.62
CA LYS A 69 18.26 9.54 -1.01
C LYS A 69 17.11 9.04 -0.16
N THR A 70 16.33 9.94 0.44
CA THR A 70 15.26 9.58 1.37
C THR A 70 13.87 9.66 0.75
N GLY A 71 13.74 10.31 -0.42
CA GLY A 71 12.45 10.56 -1.06
C GLY A 71 11.57 11.57 -0.31
N LEU A 72 12.06 12.14 0.80
CA LEU A 72 11.37 13.17 1.56
C LEU A 72 11.37 14.48 0.79
N SER A 73 10.29 15.26 0.93
CA SER A 73 10.27 16.60 0.38
C SER A 73 11.27 17.51 1.11
N ARG A 74 11.75 18.54 0.41
CA ARG A 74 12.67 19.52 0.99
C ARG A 74 12.11 20.17 2.26
N THR A 75 10.81 20.45 2.28
CA THR A 75 10.10 21.02 3.43
C THR A 75 10.12 20.08 4.64
N GLU A 76 9.95 18.77 4.43
CA GLU A 76 10.02 17.78 5.52
C GLU A 76 11.43 17.72 6.10
N VAL A 77 12.46 17.67 5.25
CA VAL A 77 13.86 17.65 5.69
C VAL A 77 14.22 18.93 6.46
N GLU A 78 13.77 20.10 6.00
CA GLU A 78 13.96 21.38 6.69
C GLU A 78 13.24 21.42 8.04
N LYS A 79 12.01 20.90 8.13
CA LYS A 79 11.26 20.80 9.38
C LYS A 79 11.98 19.89 10.37
N THR A 80 12.48 18.74 9.93
CA THR A 80 13.29 17.82 10.74
C THR A 80 14.58 18.49 11.22
N LYS A 81 15.27 19.23 10.35
CA LYS A 81 16.47 20.01 10.71
C LYS A 81 16.17 21.06 11.78
N GLN A 82 15.04 21.77 11.66
CA GLN A 82 14.64 22.77 12.65
C GLN A 82 14.27 22.13 13.99
N GLN A 83 13.60 20.98 13.98
CA GLN A 83 13.31 20.21 15.19
C GLN A 83 14.59 19.75 15.90
N LEU A 84 15.60 19.29 15.15
CA LEU A 84 16.91 18.91 15.71
C LEU A 84 17.67 20.07 16.35
N LYS A 85 17.50 21.30 15.84
CA LYS A 85 18.14 22.50 16.43
C LYS A 85 17.44 23.00 17.70
N ASN A 86 16.18 22.64 17.88
CA ASN A 86 15.35 23.05 19.02
C ASN A 86 15.31 21.98 20.13
N LEU A 87 16.04 20.88 19.96
CA LEU A 87 16.30 19.82 20.93
C LEU A 87 17.60 20.10 21.67
#